data_AF-A0A516HGM2-F1
#
_entry.id   AF-A0A516HGM2-F1
#
_cell.length_a   1.000
_cell.length_b   1.000
_cell.length_c   1.000
_cell.angle_alpha   90.00
_cell.angle_beta   90.00
_cell.angle_gamma   90.00
#
_symmetry.space_group_name_H-M   'P 1'
#
loop_
_entity.id
_entity.type
_entity.pdbx_description
1 polymer ?
#
loop_
_entity_poly.entity_id
_entity_poly.type
_entity_poly.pdbx_seq_one_letter_code
_entity_poly.pdbx_strand_id
1 'polypeptide(L)' 'MNDTLILLASSHANGNTGRLARQVAKDIKAPIIDINDFKIRPYCYDNLNQNDGSMELVDLCLCYQQIVFASPVYWY' A
#
# COMPACT_ATOMS: atom_id res chain seq x y z
N MET A 1 -10.61 18.21 -0.31
CA MET A 1 -10.47 16.75 -0.48
C MET A 1 -8.98 16.46 -0.54
N ASN A 2 -8.51 15.40 0.09
CA ASN A 2 -7.11 15.00 -0.01
C ASN A 2 -6.97 14.06 -1.20
N ASP A 3 -6.28 14.51 -2.25
CA ASP A 3 -6.08 13.75 -3.50
C ASP A 3 -4.92 12.75 -3.42
N THR A 4 -4.24 12.69 -2.27
CA THR A 4 -3.05 11.86 -2.04
C THR A 4 -3.38 10.67 -1.17
N LEU A 5 -3.00 9.48 -1.62
CA LEU A 5 -2.96 8.23 -0.85
C LEU A 5 -1.51 7.89 -0.49
N ILE A 6 -1.29 7.40 0.72
CA ILE A 6 -0.04 6.71 1.08
C ILE A 6 -0.29 5.20 1.06
N LEU A 7 0.43 4.48 0.19
CA LEU A 7 0.39 3.02 0.12
C LEU A 7 1.56 2.45 0.94
N LEU A 8 1.26 1.84 2.09
CA LEU A 8 2.25 1.22 2.97
C LEU A 8 2.55 -0.20 2.50
N ALA A 9 3.72 -0.38 1.89
CA ALA A 9 4.21 -1.63 1.32
C ALA A 9 5.31 -2.26 2.20
N SER A 10 5.02 -2.47 3.48
CA SER A 10 5.97 -3.03 4.46
C SER A 10 5.39 -4.28 5.08
N SER A 11 6.13 -5.39 5.10
CA SER A 11 5.70 -6.62 5.80
C SER A 11 5.58 -6.44 7.32
N HIS A 12 6.21 -5.40 7.87
CA HIS A 12 6.07 -5.00 9.26
C HIS A 12 5.46 -3.59 9.35
N ALA A 13 4.12 -3.53 9.43
CA ALA A 13 3.32 -2.29 9.50
C ALA A 13 3.72 -1.35 10.66
N ASN A 14 4.21 -1.94 11.76
CA ASN A 14 4.68 -1.22 12.94
C ASN A 14 6.18 -0.92 12.93
N GLY A 15 6.87 -1.20 11.82
CA GLY A 15 8.28 -0.88 11.62
C GLY A 15 8.54 0.61 11.36
N ASN A 16 9.79 0.92 11.04
CA ASN A 16 10.21 2.32 10.84
C ASN A 16 9.51 2.98 9.64
N THR A 17 9.34 2.25 8.54
CA THR A 17 8.59 2.74 7.36
C THR A 17 7.14 3.08 7.74
N GLY A 18 6.44 2.19 8.44
CA GLY A 18 5.05 2.45 8.85
C GLY A 18 4.93 3.59 9.87
N ARG A 19 5.88 3.71 10.82
CA ARG A 19 5.92 4.84 11.75
C ARG A 19 6.14 6.18 11.03
N LEU A 20 7.07 6.23 10.09
CA LEU A 20 7.32 7.42 9.28
C LEU A 20 6.12 7.75 8.39
N ALA A 21 5.54 6.77 7.71
CA ALA A 21 4.35 6.94 6.88
C ALA A 21 3.19 7.54 7.68
N ARG A 22 2.92 7.04 8.90
CA ARG A 22 1.90 7.59 9.80
C ARG A 22 2.19 9.02 10.24
N GLN A 23 3.45 9.39 10.43
CA GLN A 23 3.80 10.78 10.74
C GLN A 23 3.53 11.69 9.54
N VAL A 24 4.03 11.33 8.36
CA VAL A 24 3.82 12.08 7.12
C VAL A 24 2.32 12.20 6.81
N ALA A 25 1.55 11.12 6.95
CA ALA A 25 0.11 11.10 6.74
C ALA A 25 -0.63 12.13 7.59
N LYS A 26 -0.23 12.32 8.85
CA LYS A 26 -0.81 13.34 9.73
C LYS A 26 -0.50 14.75 9.22
N ASP A 27 0.74 14.98 8.79
CA ASP A 27 1.20 16.29 8.34
C ASP A 27 0.52 16.72 7.04
N ILE A 28 0.36 15.79 6.09
CA ILE A 28 -0.28 16.06 4.78
C ILE A 28 -1.78 15.73 4.75
N LYS A 29 -2.34 15.23 5.87
CA LYS A 29 -3.74 14.80 6.01
C LYS A 29 -4.19 13.71 5.03
N ALA A 30 -3.29 12.82 4.64
CA ALA A 30 -3.58 11.75 3.68
C ALA A 30 -3.99 10.43 4.38
N PRO A 31 -4.93 9.66 3.80
CA PRO A 31 -5.17 8.29 4.24
C PRO A 31 -3.95 7.39 3.97
N ILE A 32 -3.86 6.33 4.76
CA ILE A 32 -2.93 5.22 4.53
C ILE A 32 -3.75 3.99 4.21
N ILE A 33 -3.33 3.26 3.16
CA ILE A 33 -3.74 1.88 2.92
C ILE A 33 -2.52 0.99 3.20
N ASP A 34 -2.69 -0.03 4.04
CA ASP A 34 -1.67 -1.04 4.32
C ASP A 34 -1.92 -2.27 3.44
N ILE A 35 -0.93 -2.71 2.66
CA ILE A 35 -1.08 -3.89 1.80
C ILE A 35 -1.30 -5.18 2.60
N ASN A 36 -0.93 -5.20 3.88
CA ASN A 36 -1.15 -6.35 4.76
C ASN A 36 -2.63 -6.57 5.10
N ASP A 37 -3.48 -5.56 4.89
CA ASP A 37 -4.93 -5.68 5.06
C ASP A 37 -5.59 -6.46 3.90
N PHE A 38 -4.83 -6.74 2.84
CA PHE A 38 -5.29 -7.46 1.65
C PHE A 38 -4.62 -8.83 1.56
N LYS A 39 -5.40 -9.82 1.09
CA LYS A 39 -4.85 -11.14 0.78
C LYS A 39 -4.23 -11.15 -0.61
N ILE A 40 -2.99 -10.66 -0.72
CA ILE A 40 -2.23 -10.65 -1.98
C ILE A 40 -1.40 -11.93 -2.05
N ARG A 41 -1.57 -12.70 -3.12
CA ARG A 41 -0.77 -13.91 -3.36
C ARG A 41 0.42 -13.56 -4.25
N PRO A 42 1.50 -14.36 -4.21
CA PRO A 42 2.56 -14.25 -5.20
C PRO A 42 2.00 -14.38 -6.62
N TYR A 43 2.58 -13.62 -7.54
CA TYR A 43 2.25 -13.72 -8.95
C TYR A 43 2.41 -15.16 -9.45
N CYS A 44 1.43 -15.65 -10.20
CA CYS A 44 1.40 -17.01 -10.74
C CYS A 44 1.20 -16.93 -12.26
N TYR A 45 2.16 -17.44 -13.03
CA TYR A 45 2.14 -17.40 -14.51
C TYR A 45 0.93 -18.14 -15.11
N ASP A 46 0.46 -19.20 -14.45
CA ASP A 46 -0.75 -19.95 -14.87
C ASP A 46 -2.05 -19.21 -14.53
N ASN A 47 -1.95 -18.00 -13.98
CA ASN A 47 -3.07 -17.13 -13.62
C ASN A 47 -4.08 -17.82 -12.66
N LEU A 48 -3.58 -18.63 -11.73
CA LEU A 48 -4.43 -19.35 -10.75
C LEU A 48 -4.86 -18.48 -9.56
N ASN A 49 -4.32 -17.27 -9.44
CA ASN A 49 -4.53 -16.35 -8.31
C ASN A 49 -5.42 -15.14 -8.68
N GLN A 50 -6.26 -15.24 -9.71
CA GLN A 50 -7.08 -14.12 -10.25
C GLN A 50 -8.03 -13.44 -9.24
N ASN A 51 -8.43 -14.15 -8.20
CA ASN A 51 -9.39 -13.67 -7.20
C ASN A 51 -8.73 -13.37 -5.85
N ASP A 52 -7.47 -12.93 -5.87
CA ASP A 52 -6.82 -12.41 -4.67
C ASP A 52 -7.19 -10.92 -4.44
N GLY A 53 -6.67 -10.33 -3.36
CA GLY A 53 -6.96 -8.94 -3.00
C GLY A 53 -6.23 -7.89 -3.84
N SER A 54 -5.45 -8.27 -4.86
CA SER A 54 -4.62 -7.33 -5.61
C SER A 54 -5.44 -6.36 -6.45
N MET A 55 -6.52 -6.83 -7.11
CA MET A 55 -7.39 -5.95 -7.90
C MET A 55 -8.18 -4.98 -7.03
N GLU A 56 -8.72 -5.44 -5.89
CA GLU A 56 -9.41 -4.57 -4.93
C GLU A 56 -8.50 -3.42 -4.45
N LEU A 57 -7.23 -3.75 -4.12
CA LEU A 57 -6.25 -2.75 -3.74
C LEU A 57 -5.98 -1.73 -4.86
N VAL A 58 -5.82 -2.20 -6.11
CA VAL A 58 -5.58 -1.34 -7.27
C VAL A 58 -6.76 -0.41 -7.50
N ASP A 59 -8.00 -0.92 -7.47
CA ASP A 59 -9.22 -0.12 -7.66
C ASP A 59 -9.33 0.99 -6.60
N LEU A 60 -8.98 0.68 -5.34
CA LEU A 60 -8.91 1.68 -4.27
C LEU A 60 -7.84 2.74 -4.53
N CYS A 61 -6.67 2.33 -5.02
CA CYS A 61 -5.58 3.27 -5.35
C CYS A 61 -5.96 4.23 -6.49
N LEU A 62 -6.72 3.75 -7.48
CA LEU A 62 -7.17 4.54 -8.63
C LEU A 62 -8.21 5.62 -8.26
N CYS A 63 -8.76 5.60 -7.05
CA CYS A 63 -9.62 6.66 -6.54
C CYS A 63 -8.86 7.96 -6.17
N TYR A 64 -7.52 7.93 -6.19
CA TYR A 64 -6.66 9.05 -5.78
C TYR A 64 -5.79 9.55 -6.94
N GLN A 65 -5.50 10.85 -6.98
CA GLN A 65 -4.67 11.44 -8.04
C GLN A 65 -3.17 11.25 -7.79
N GLN A 66 -2.77 11.16 -6.52
CA GLN A 66 -1.38 11.00 -6.12
C GLN A 66 -1.24 9.79 -5.21
N ILE A 67 -0.23 8.97 -5.47
CA ILE A 67 0.09 7.81 -4.65
C ILE A 67 1.54 7.95 -4.18
N VAL A 68 1.74 7.89 -2.87
CA VAL A 68 3.06 7.85 -2.23
C VAL A 68 3.32 6.42 -1.79
N PHE A 69 4.31 5.77 -2.40
CA PHE A 69 4.74 4.43 -2.01
C PHE A 69 5.67 4.50 -0.80
N ALA A 70 5.25 3.91 0.31
CA ALA A 70 6.05 3.78 1.52
C ALA A 70 6.54 2.33 1.67
N SER A 71 7.76 2.07 1.19
CA SER A 71 8.41 0.76 1.28
C SER A 71 9.75 0.88 2.01
N PRO A 72 10.13 -0.09 2.87
CA PRO A 72 11.54 -0.28 3.20
C PRO A 72 12.32 -0.72 1.95
N VAL A 73 13.63 -0.52 1.96
CA VAL A 73 14.52 -1.16 0.97
C VAL A 73 14.86 -2.55 1.49
N TYR A 74 14.39 -3.58 0.80
CA TYR A 74 14.78 -4.97 1.03
C TYR A 74 15.58 -5.46 -0.16
N TRP A 75 16.70 -6.15 0.11
CA TRP A 75 17.53 -6.89 -0.86
C TRP A 75 17.83 -6.11 -2.16
N TYR A 76 18.75 -5.15 -2.06
CA TYR A 76 19.24 -4.28 -3.15
C TYR A 76 19.48 -4.98 -4.49
#